data_AF-A0A967P8X0-F1
#
_entry.id   AF-A0A967P8X0-F1
#
_cell.length_a   1.000
_cell.length_b   1.000
_cell.length_c   1.000
_cell.angle_alpha   90.00
_cell.angle_beta   90.00
_cell.angle_gamma   90.00
#
_symmetry.space_group_name_H-M   'P 1'
#
loop_
_entity.id
_entity.type
_entity.pdbx_description
1 polymer ?
#
loop_
_entity_poly.entity_id
_entity_poly.type
_entity_poly.pdbx_seq_one_letter_code
_entity_poly.pdbx_strand_id
1 'polypeptide(L)' 'MLYREKHLSPCRSICELDETKKMCKTCLRTITEIANWSRYSKEQKLEVL' A
#
# COMPACT_ATOMS: atom_id res chain seq x y z
N MET A 1 -8.90 24.21 9.20
CA MET A 1 -8.13 23.14 9.86
C MET A 1 -8.27 21.85 9.04
N LEU A 2 -7.40 21.68 8.04
CA LEU A 2 -7.43 20.55 7.10
C LEU A 2 -6.68 19.36 7.72
N TYR A 3 -7.33 18.61 8.61
CA TYR A 3 -6.70 17.51 9.37
C TYR A 3 -7.33 16.15 9.07
N ARG A 4 -7.55 15.81 7.79
CA ARG A 4 -8.12 14.49 7.42
C ARG A 4 -7.56 13.84 6.14
N GLU A 5 -6.40 14.26 5.63
CA GLU A 5 -5.63 13.46 4.64
C GLU A 5 -4.83 12.32 5.32
N LYS A 6 -5.36 11.76 6.41
CA LYS A 6 -4.66 10.79 7.24
C LYS A 6 -4.99 9.39 6.75
N HIS A 7 -3.98 8.72 6.18
CA HIS A 7 -3.96 7.31 5.73
C HIS A 7 -4.41 7.04 4.29
N LEU A 8 -3.65 7.55 3.32
CA LEU A 8 -3.70 7.03 1.93
C LEU A 8 -3.12 5.60 1.80
N SER A 9 -2.49 5.04 2.84
CA SER A 9 -1.94 3.69 2.77
C SER A 9 -2.86 2.68 3.45
N PRO A 10 -3.26 1.58 2.79
CA PRO A 10 -4.02 0.48 3.41
C PRO A 10 -3.10 -0.43 4.26
N CYS A 11 -1.82 -0.07 4.41
CA CYS A 11 -0.86 -0.85 5.16
C CYS A 11 -1.20 -0.89 6.66
N ARG A 12 -1.40 -2.11 7.18
CA ARG A 12 -1.61 -2.37 8.62
C ARG A 12 -0.32 -2.60 9.41
N SER A 13 0.84 -2.39 8.78
CA SER A 13 2.18 -2.69 9.34
C SER A 13 2.38 -4.16 9.75
N ILE A 14 1.59 -5.06 9.17
CA ILE A 14 1.72 -6.52 9.33
C ILE A 14 1.97 -7.07 7.94
N CYS A 15 3.21 -7.44 7.63
CA CYS A 15 3.54 -7.99 6.31
C CYS A 15 3.45 -9.52 6.38
N GLU A 16 2.42 -10.08 5.75
CA GLU A 16 2.25 -11.52 5.63
C GLU A 16 1.99 -11.85 4.17
N LEU A 17 2.97 -12.47 3.50
CA LEU A 17 2.84 -12.78 2.09
C LEU A 17 1.98 -14.03 1.85
N ASP A 18 1.38 -14.10 0.67
CA ASP A 18 0.74 -15.31 0.16
C ASP A 18 1.76 -16.41 -0.15
N GLU A 19 1.27 -17.61 -0.45
CA GLU A 19 2.13 -18.77 -0.76
C GLU A 19 3.07 -18.50 -1.95
N THR A 20 2.62 -17.69 -2.92
CA THR A 20 3.42 -17.35 -4.10
C THR A 20 4.41 -16.20 -3.86
N LYS A 21 4.39 -15.58 -2.66
CA LYS A 21 5.20 -14.42 -2.30
C LYS A 21 5.06 -13.25 -3.29
N LYS A 22 3.85 -13.01 -3.80
CA LYS A 22 3.56 -11.90 -4.73
C LYS A 22 2.71 -10.82 -4.10
N MET A 23 1.94 -11.17 -3.07
CA MET A 23 0.93 -10.29 -2.49
C MET A 23 0.92 -10.38 -0.97
N CYS A 24 0.69 -9.26 -0.30
CA CYS A 24 0.46 -9.22 1.14
C CYS A 24 -1.00 -9.57 1.43
N LYS A 25 -1.24 -10.57 2.29
CA LYS A 25 -2.57 -11.03 2.70
C LYS A 25 -3.33 -10.02 3.57
N THR A 26 -2.63 -9.11 4.25
CA THR A 26 -3.25 -8.17 5.20
C THR A 26 -3.68 -6.86 4.54
N CYS A 27 -2.84 -6.29 3.68
CA CYS A 27 -3.10 -5.03 2.98
C CYS A 27 -3.46 -5.21 1.52
N LEU A 28 -3.45 -6.45 1.02
CA LEU A 28 -3.85 -6.83 -0.34
C LEU A 28 -3.07 -6.10 -1.45
N ARG A 29 -1.86 -5.64 -1.16
CA ARG A 29 -0.96 -5.04 -2.15
C ARG A 29 0.03 -6.07 -2.66
N THR A 30 0.40 -5.95 -3.91
CA THR A 30 1.53 -6.67 -4.49
C THR A 30 2.85 -6.19 -3.89
N ILE A 31 3.89 -7.03 -3.95
CA ILE A 31 5.24 -6.64 -3.52
C ILE A 31 5.75 -5.44 -4.33
N THR A 32 5.43 -5.37 -5.63
CA THR A 32 5.82 -4.26 -6.50
C THR A 32 5.24 -2.94 -6.01
N GLU A 33 3.95 -2.91 -5.65
CA GLU A 33 3.31 -1.71 -5.12
C GLU A 33 3.86 -1.33 -3.75
N ILE A 34 4.16 -2.31 -2.88
CA ILE A 34 4.78 -2.07 -1.57
C ILE A 34 6.17 -1.46 -1.73
N ALA A 35 7.02 -2.03 -2.59
CA ALA A 35 8.39 -1.58 -2.82
C ALA A 35 8.45 -0.17 -3.43
N ASN A 36 7.48 0.18 -4.28
CA ASN A 36 7.43 1.49 -4.94
C ASN A 36 6.57 2.51 -4.21
N TRP A 37 5.90 2.16 -3.10
CA TRP A 37 4.94 3.04 -2.42
C TRP A 37 5.52 4.41 -2.04
N SER A 38 6.77 4.46 -1.56
CA SER A 38 7.45 5.71 -1.22
C SER A 38 7.74 6.59 -2.43
N ARG A 39 7.82 5.99 -3.62
CA ARG A 39 8.13 6.66 -4.90
C ARG A 39 6.88 7.09 -5.67
N TYR A 40 5.71 6.53 -5.36
CA TYR A 40 4.46 6.89 -6.01
C TYR A 40 4.03 8.33 -5.68
N SER A 41 3.60 9.05 -6.72
CA SER A 41 2.89 10.33 -6.60
C SER A 41 1.54 10.13 -5.90
N LYS A 42 0.83 11.22 -5.57
CA LYS A 42 -0.49 11.12 -4.94
C LYS A 42 -1.49 10.42 -5.86
N GLU A 43 -1.43 10.73 -7.16
CA GLU A 43 -2.28 10.16 -8.21
C GLU A 43 -1.99 8.67 -8.35
N GLN A 44 -0.71 8.30 -8.45
CA GLN A 44 -0.31 6.89 -8.51
C GLN A 44 -0.78 6.13 -7.27
N LYS A 45 -0.63 6.69 -6.07
CA LYS A 45 -1.13 6.06 -4.83
C LYS A 45 -2.63 5.83 -4.83
N LEU A 46 -3.40 6.70 -5.48
CA LEU A 46 -4.86 6.58 -5.63
C LEU A 46 -5.27 5.53 -6.67
N GLU A 47 -4.47 5.32 -7.72
CA GLU A 47 -4.73 4.29 -8.73
C GLU A 47 -4.58 2.87 -8.19
N VAL A 48 -3.64 2.67 -7.26
CA VAL A 48 -3.34 1.37 -6.65
C VAL A 48 -3.94 1.24 -5.24
N LEU A 49 -4.98 2.00 -4.92
CA LEU A 49 -5.72 1.96 -3.64
C LEU A 49 -7.04 1.19 -3.83
#